data_AF-A0A7K0VGG8-F1
#
_entry.id   AF-A0A7K0VGG8-F1
#
_cell.length_a   1.000
_cell.length_b   1.000
_cell.length_c   1.000
_cell.angle_alpha   90.00
_cell.angle_beta   90.00
_cell.angle_gamma   90.00
#
_symmetry.space_group_name_H-M   'P 1'
#
loop_
_entity.id
_entity.type
_entity.pdbx_description
1 polymer ?
#
loop_
_entity_poly.entity_id
_entity_poly.type
_entity_poly.pdbx_seq_one_letter_code
_entity_poly.pdbx_strand_id
1 'polypeptide(L)'
;TVYGDDQARTETAAALESAKGIIRSEVGRQTGIKFTPSLAFFPDALPESAQHVAELLQKAAEADAQVHAQAANATYAGDADPYRAPRVDDSELI
;
A
#
# COMPACT_ATOMS: atom_id res chain seq x y z
N THR A 1 1.14 8.47 17.86
CA THR A 1 1.40 9.19 16.59
C THR A 1 1.95 10.57 16.89
N VAL A 2 2.86 11.08 16.06
CA VAL A 2 3.36 12.47 16.11
C VAL A 2 2.93 13.15 14.83
N TYR A 3 2.31 14.34 14.93
CA TYR A 3 1.93 15.15 13.77
C TYR A 3 3.12 16.02 13.35
N GLY A 4 3.42 16.08 12.05
CA GLY A 4 4.53 16.88 11.51
C GLY A 4 5.49 16.05 10.65
N ASP A 5 6.63 16.67 10.35
CA ASP A 5 7.72 16.10 9.54
C ASP A 5 8.68 15.23 10.37
N ASP A 6 9.72 14.70 9.72
CA ASP A 6 10.72 13.84 10.35
C ASP A 6 11.51 14.54 11.46
N GLN A 7 11.71 15.85 11.33
CA GLN A 7 12.36 16.66 12.35
C GLN A 7 11.48 16.75 13.60
N ALA A 8 10.21 17.07 13.44
CA ALA A 8 9.23 17.11 14.53
C ALA A 8 9.14 15.76 15.25
N ARG A 9 9.21 14.65 14.52
CA ARG A 9 9.26 13.29 15.11
C ARG A 9 10.48 13.06 15.96
N THR A 10 11.65 13.49 15.48
CA THR A 10 12.93 13.32 16.17
C THR A 10 12.99 14.17 17.43
N GLU A 11 12.58 15.44 17.33
CA GLU A 11 12.51 16.37 18.46
C GLU A 11 11.50 15.90 19.51
N THR A 12 10.33 15.40 19.08
CA THR A 12 9.31 14.85 20.00
C THR A 12 9.81 13.60 20.70
N ALA A 13 10.51 12.70 20.00
CA ALA A 13 11.10 11.51 20.60
C ALA A 13 12.12 11.89 21.68
N ALA A 14 13.00 12.85 21.40
CA ALA A 14 13.96 13.37 22.38
C ALA A 14 13.26 14.02 23.59
N ALA A 15 12.22 14.82 23.35
CA ALA A 15 11.44 15.44 24.41
C ALA A 15 10.76 14.40 25.33
N LEU A 16 10.14 13.37 24.76
CA LEU A 16 9.48 12.29 25.50
C LEU A 16 10.48 11.49 26.35
N GLU A 17 11.65 11.17 25.79
CA GLU A 17 12.70 10.47 26.54
C GLU A 17 13.25 11.33 27.68
N SER A 18 13.38 12.65 27.49
CA SER A 18 13.79 13.57 28.57
C SER A 18 12.76 13.66 29.71
N ALA A 19 11.47 13.60 29.38
CA ALA A 19 10.36 13.73 30.33
C ALA A 19 9.91 12.39 30.94
N LYS A 20 10.54 11.27 30.55
CA LYS A 20 10.15 9.89 30.90
C LYS A 20 9.95 9.65 32.41
N GLY A 21 10.80 10.23 33.26
CA GLY A 21 10.70 10.10 34.72
C GLY A 21 9.48 10.82 35.31
N ILE A 22 9.17 12.01 34.79
CA ILE A 22 7.98 12.79 35.19
C ILE A 22 6.72 12.06 34.75
N ILE A 23 6.68 11.60 33.50
CA ILE A 23 5.54 10.87 32.93
C ILE A 23 5.29 9.57 33.72
N ARG A 24 6.34 8.79 34.03
CA ARG A 24 6.21 7.57 34.85
C ARG A 24 5.64 7.88 36.24
N SER A 25 6.08 8.97 36.85
CA SER A 25 5.59 9.37 38.17
C SER A 25 4.11 9.76 38.13
N GLU A 26 3.69 10.49 37.09
CA GLU A 26 2.29 10.86 36.88
C GLU A 26 1.40 9.63 36.65
N VAL A 27 1.84 8.70 35.80
CA VAL A 27 1.12 7.45 35.54
C VAL A 27 0.92 6.66 36.83
N GLY A 28 1.95 6.57 37.68
CA GLY A 28 1.83 5.92 38.99
C GLY A 28 0.79 6.59 39.90
N ARG A 29 0.79 7.93 39.94
CA ARG A 29 -0.17 8.71 40.72
C ARG A 29 -1.60 8.49 40.24
N GLN A 30 -1.83 8.55 38.93
CA GLN A 30 -3.16 8.47 38.34
C GLN A 30 -3.75 7.06 38.35
N THR A 31 -2.90 6.03 38.27
CA THR A 31 -3.34 4.63 38.31
C THR A 31 -3.36 4.03 39.73
N GLY A 32 -2.77 4.70 40.71
CA GLY A 32 -2.71 4.25 42.11
C GLY A 32 -1.87 2.99 42.33
N ILE A 33 -1.06 2.58 41.35
CA ILE A 33 -0.23 1.38 41.46
C ILE A 33 1.04 1.65 42.27
N LYS A 34 1.38 0.72 43.17
CA LYS A 34 2.57 0.81 44.03
C LYS A 34 3.88 0.75 43.23
N PHE A 35 3.90 -0.03 42.15
CA PHE A 35 5.09 -0.26 41.34
C PHE A 35 4.80 0.10 39.88
N THR A 36 5.05 1.36 39.52
CA THR A 36 4.91 1.79 38.12
C THR A 36 6.00 1.14 37.27
N PRO A 37 5.67 0.45 36.16
CA PRO A 37 6.66 -0.13 35.26
C PRO A 37 7.52 0.95 34.59
N SER A 38 8.60 0.52 33.94
CA SER A 38 9.32 1.39 33.01
C SER A 38 8.43 1.71 31.81
N LEU A 39 8.54 2.93 31.30
CA LEU A 39 7.88 3.35 30.07
C LEU A 39 8.88 3.24 28.91
N ALA A 40 8.38 3.03 27.70
CA ALA A 40 9.15 3.13 26.46
C ALA A 40 8.23 3.73 25.40
N PHE A 41 8.76 4.66 24.60
CA PHE A 41 8.00 5.34 23.56
C PHE A 41 8.37 4.77 22.20
N PHE A 42 7.35 4.46 21.40
CA PHE A 42 7.51 3.96 20.04
C PHE A 42 6.73 4.85 19.08
N PRO A 43 7.35 5.28 17.96
CA PRO A 43 6.61 5.95 16.91
C PRO A 43 5.59 4.97 16.31
N ASP A 44 4.38 5.48 16.13
CA ASP A 44 3.32 4.73 15.45
C ASP A 44 3.52 4.88 13.93
N ALA A 45 3.94 3.80 13.27
CA ALA A 45 4.28 3.75 11.84
C ALA A 45 3.07 3.46 10.93
N LEU A 46 1.87 3.28 11.49
CA LEU A 46 0.67 3.00 10.69
C LEU A 46 0.26 4.14 9.74
N PRO A 47 0.38 5.45 10.08
CA PRO A 47 -0.12 6.52 9.21
C PRO A 47 0.58 6.61 7.86
N GLU A 48 1.91 6.45 7.82
CA GLU A 48 2.71 6.54 6.58
C GLU A 48 2.49 5.35 5.66
N SER A 49 2.43 4.15 6.26
CA SER A 49 2.18 2.91 5.52
C SER A 49 0.80 2.93 4.86
N ALA A 50 -0.21 3.47 5.54
CA ALA A 50 -1.57 3.56 5.02
C ALA A 50 -1.67 4.52 3.83
N GLN A 51 -1.02 5.70 3.89
CA GLN A 51 -1.00 6.65 2.78
C GLN A 51 -0.31 6.07 1.55
N HIS A 52 0.85 5.43 1.74
CA HIS A 52 1.58 4.81 0.64
C HIS A 52 0.77 3.70 -0.05
N VAL A 53 0.10 2.84 0.73
CA VAL A 53 -0.78 1.79 0.18
C VAL A 53 -1.98 2.41 -0.55
N ALA A 54 -2.59 3.47 -0.02
CA ALA A 54 -3.69 4.16 -0.69
C ALA A 54 -3.26 4.76 -2.04
N GLU A 55 -2.08 5.38 -2.11
CA GLU A 55 -1.52 5.90 -3.37
C GLU A 55 -1.26 4.79 -4.39
N LEU A 56 -0.72 3.65 -3.94
CA LEU A 56 -0.48 2.49 -4.81
C LEU A 56 -1.80 1.91 -5.34
N LEU A 57 -2.81 1.78 -4.48
CA LEU A 57 -4.14 1.30 -4.87
C LEU A 57 -4.80 2.24 -5.88
N GLN A 58 -4.66 3.55 -5.70
CA GLN A 58 -5.19 4.53 -6.65
C GLN A 58 -4.50 4.40 -8.02
N LYS A 59 -3.16 4.34 -8.04
CA LYS A 59 -2.38 4.16 -9.29
C LYS A 59 -2.75 2.87 -10.01
N ALA A 60 -2.93 1.77 -9.27
CA ALA A 60 -3.36 0.49 -9.82
C ALA A 60 -4.77 0.59 -10.44
N ALA A 61 -5.71 1.20 -9.73
CA ALA A 61 -7.07 1.40 -10.24
C ALA A 61 -7.10 2.27 -11.51
N GLU A 62 -6.28 3.30 -11.59
CA GLU A 62 -6.13 4.15 -12.79
C GLU A 62 -5.57 3.37 -13.98
N ALA A 63 -4.55 2.53 -13.75
CA ALA A 63 -3.97 1.68 -14.79
C ALA A 63 -4.96 0.63 -15.30
N ASP A 64 -5.69 -0.03 -14.39
CA ASP A 64 -6.72 -1.01 -14.74
C ASP A 64 -7.84 -0.36 -15.57
N ALA A 65 -8.27 0.84 -15.20
CA ALA A 65 -9.27 1.59 -15.97
C ALA A 65 -8.79 1.90 -17.39
N GLN A 66 -7.51 2.26 -17.56
CA GLN A 66 -6.92 2.51 -18.88
C GLN A 66 -6.86 1.24 -19.73
N VAL A 67 -6.41 0.12 -19.16
CA VAL A 67 -6.36 -1.18 -19.85
C VAL A 67 -7.77 -1.61 -20.24
N HIS A 68 -8.75 -1.48 -19.35
CA HIS A 68 -10.14 -1.80 -19.64
C HIS A 68 -10.70 -0.94 -20.79
N ALA A 69 -10.42 0.36 -20.79
CA ALA A 69 -10.85 1.26 -21.87
C ALA A 69 -10.20 0.91 -23.22
N GLN A 70 -8.94 0.49 -23.22
CA GLN A 70 -8.25 0.01 -24.43
C GLN A 70 -8.83 -1.31 -24.92
N ALA A 71 -9.06 -2.27 -24.02
CA ALA A 71 -9.64 -3.57 -24.32
C ALA A 71 -11.06 -3.46 -24.88
N ALA A 72 -11.88 -2.52 -24.38
CA ALA A 72 -13.23 -2.27 -24.88
C ALA A 72 -13.28 -1.92 -26.37
N ASN A 73 -12.20 -1.35 -26.91
CA ASN A 73 -12.09 -0.97 -28.32
C ASN A 73 -11.12 -1.86 -29.11
N ALA A 74 -10.57 -2.91 -28.48
CA ALA A 74 -9.60 -3.78 -29.11
C ALA A 74 -10.29 -4.84 -29.97
N THR A 75 -9.84 -4.99 -31.21
CA THR A 75 -10.22 -6.10 -32.07
C THR A 75 -9.31 -7.29 -31.77
N TYR A 76 -9.89 -8.49 -31.70
CA TYR A 76 -9.13 -9.72 -31.48
C TYR A 76 -8.04 -9.89 -32.55
N ALA A 77 -6.80 -10.16 -32.12
CA ALA A 77 -5.69 -10.41 -33.03
C ALA A 77 -5.74 -11.87 -33.52
N GLY A 78 -6.60 -12.13 -34.50
CA GLY A 78 -6.71 -13.43 -35.17
C GLY A 78 -7.77 -13.40 -36.26
N ASP A 79 -7.47 -14.01 -37.41
CA ASP A 79 -8.46 -14.22 -38.47
C ASP A 79 -9.52 -15.24 -38.04
N ALA A 80 -10.73 -15.13 -38.60
CA ALA A 80 -11.89 -15.95 -38.23
C ALA A 80 -11.69 -17.46 -38.52
N ASP A 81 -10.76 -17.81 -39.42
CA ASP A 81 -10.37 -19.19 -39.68
C ASP A 81 -8.84 -19.34 -39.54
N PRO A 82 -8.34 -19.76 -38.37
CA PRO A 82 -6.91 -19.91 -38.12
C PRO A 82 -6.32 -21.21 -38.72
N TYR A 83 -7.13 -22.06 -39.37
CA TYR A 83 -6.68 -23.35 -39.88
C TYR A 83 -6.34 -23.29 -41.38
N ARG A 84 -5.26 -23.99 -41.74
CA ARG A 84 -4.86 -24.13 -43.14
C ARG A 84 -5.85 -25.04 -43.86
N ALA A 85 -6.51 -24.52 -44.88
CA ALA A 85 -7.38 -25.33 -45.73
C ALA A 85 -6.65 -26.56 -46.29
N PRO A 86 -7.31 -27.74 -46.34
CA PRO A 86 -6.72 -28.95 -46.90
C PRO A 86 -6.32 -28.73 -48.36
N ARG A 87 -5.19 -29.29 -48.78
CA ARG A 87 -4.77 -29.26 -50.18
C ARG A 87 -5.84 -29.94 -51.03
N VAL A 88 -6.36 -29.22 -52.01
CA VAL A 88 -7.16 -29.80 -53.09
C VAL A 88 -6.16 -30.49 -54.02
N ASP A 89 -6.24 -31.82 -54.14
CA ASP A 89 -5.51 -32.54 -55.20
C ASP A 89 -6.20 -32.25 -56.53
N ASP A 90 -5.45 -31.71 -57.50
CA ASP A 90 -5.91 -31.39 -58.87
C ASP A 90 -6.20 -32.66 -59.72
N SER A 91 -6.60 -33.78 -59.12
CA SER A 91 -6.84 -35.05 -59.82
C SER A 91 -8.29 -35.29 -60.25
N GLU A 92 -9.22 -34.34 -60.01
CA GLU A 92 -10.60 -34.40 -60.50
C GLU A 92 -11.03 -33.14 -61.28
N LEU A 93 -10.18 -32.65 -62.19
CA LEU A 93 -10.62 -31.75 -63.26
C LEU A 93 -10.27 -32.36 -64.62
N ILE A 94 -11.24 -33.16 -65.10
CA ILE A 94 -11.44 -33.66 -66.48
C ILE A 94 -10.47 -34.73 -66.97
#